data_AF-A0A529FAV8-F1
#
_entry.id   AF-A0A529FAV8-F1
#
_cell.length_a   1.000
_cell.length_b   1.000
_cell.length_c   1.000
_cell.angle_alpha   90.00
_cell.angle_beta   90.00
_cell.angle_gamma   90.00
#
_symmetry.space_group_name_H-M   'P 1'
#
loop_
_entity.id
_entity.type
_entity.pdbx_description
1 polymer ?
#
loop_
_entity_poly.entity_id
_entity_poly.type
_entity_poly.pdbx_seq_one_letter_code
_entity_poly.pdbx_strand_id
1 'polypeptide(L)'
;DMAMLGIALREHFPQYYGYFSQRSFLYGRRRINGHNRLLGRIKGVDGIKTGYTRASGYNLVSSVNDGDRKLVAVVMGGASGRARDNQMAGLINAYMPKASTRGASALIAKAGGGNPISALA
;
A
#
# COMPACT_ATOMS: atom_id res chain seq x y z
N ASP A 1 -11.33 -7.38 -2.35
CA ASP A 1 -12.02 -6.08 -2.50
C ASP A 1 -11.12 -4.87 -2.34
N MET A 2 -10.42 -4.69 -1.21
CA MET A 2 -9.55 -3.50 -1.01
C MET A 2 -8.53 -3.25 -2.14
N ALA A 3 -8.00 -4.31 -2.76
CA ALA A 3 -7.13 -4.18 -3.93
C ALA A 3 -7.88 -3.61 -5.15
N MET A 4 -9.08 -4.11 -5.43
CA MET A 4 -9.94 -3.60 -6.50
C MET A 4 -10.35 -2.14 -6.23
N LEU A 5 -10.69 -1.80 -5.00
CA LEU A 5 -10.99 -0.42 -4.62
C LEU A 5 -9.77 0.50 -4.81
N GLY A 6 -8.57 0.06 -4.43
CA GLY A 6 -7.34 0.82 -4.66
C GLY A 6 -7.05 1.05 -6.14
N ILE A 7 -7.27 0.03 -6.97
CA ILE A 7 -7.15 0.14 -8.43
C ILE A 7 -8.19 1.13 -8.98
N ALA A 8 -9.46 0.98 -8.60
CA ALA A 8 -10.55 1.85 -9.05
C ALA A 8 -10.34 3.31 -8.64
N LEU A 9 -9.84 3.58 -7.42
CA LEU A 9 -9.48 4.93 -6.99
C LEU A 9 -8.43 5.56 -7.90
N ARG A 10 -7.42 4.78 -8.30
CA ARG A 10 -6.33 5.26 -9.17
C ARG A 10 -6.80 5.53 -10.59
N GLU A 11 -7.66 4.66 -11.11
CA GLU A 11 -8.11 4.70 -12.51
C GLU A 11 -9.24 5.71 -12.72
N HIS A 12 -10.21 5.76 -11.80
CA HIS A 12 -11.42 6.57 -11.98
C HIS A 12 -11.31 7.96 -11.32
N PHE A 13 -10.40 8.12 -10.36
CA PHE A 13 -10.25 9.36 -9.60
C PHE A 13 -8.79 9.85 -9.50
N PRO A 14 -8.02 9.88 -10.60
CA PRO A 14 -6.61 10.27 -10.58
C PRO A 14 -6.40 11.70 -10.05
N GLN A 15 -7.36 12.61 -10.23
CA GLN A 15 -7.33 13.99 -9.77
C GLN A 15 -7.23 14.12 -8.24
N TYR A 16 -7.68 13.12 -7.49
CA TYR A 16 -7.66 13.14 -6.01
C TYR A 16 -6.47 12.39 -5.42
N TYR A 17 -5.69 11.70 -6.24
CA TYR A 17 -4.63 10.83 -5.74
C TYR A 17 -3.49 11.59 -5.03
N GLY A 18 -3.32 12.87 -5.38
CA GLY A 18 -2.38 13.77 -4.70
C GLY A 18 -2.61 13.89 -3.19
N TYR A 19 -3.84 13.72 -2.71
CA TYR A 19 -4.13 13.73 -1.27
C TYR A 19 -3.50 12.54 -0.53
N PHE A 20 -3.44 11.36 -1.15
CA PHE A 20 -2.89 10.17 -0.52
C PHE A 20 -1.35 10.17 -0.44
N SER A 21 -0.69 10.96 -1.28
CA SER A 21 0.76 11.18 -1.27
C SER A 21 1.23 12.16 -0.19
N GLN A 22 0.33 12.89 0.46
CA GLN A 22 0.71 13.87 1.48
C GLN A 22 1.17 13.18 2.78
N ARG A 23 2.42 13.44 3.18
CA ARG A 23 2.98 12.93 4.45
C ARG A 23 2.41 13.61 5.69
N SER A 24 1.88 14.82 5.53
CA SER A 24 1.23 15.59 6.58
C SER A 24 0.38 16.68 5.97
N PHE A 25 -0.63 17.14 6.70
CA PHE A 25 -1.42 18.33 6.35
C PHE A 25 -1.62 19.23 7.56
N LEU A 26 -2.05 20.47 7.33
CA LEU A 26 -2.42 21.41 8.39
C LEU A 26 -3.94 21.40 8.58
N TYR A 27 -4.37 21.38 9.84
CA TYR A 27 -5.74 21.64 10.24
C TYR A 27 -5.73 22.77 11.27
N GLY A 28 -6.16 23.96 10.85
CA GLY A 28 -5.89 25.19 11.59
C GLY A 28 -4.38 25.38 11.79
N ARG A 29 -3.96 25.55 13.05
CA ARG A 29 -2.54 25.69 13.43
C ARG A 29 -1.83 24.35 13.69
N ARG A 30 -2.54 23.22 13.60
CA ARG A 30 -2.01 21.90 13.94
C ARG A 30 -1.54 21.16 12.70
N ARG A 31 -0.29 20.70 12.72
CA ARG A 31 0.22 19.72 11.75
C ARG A 31 -0.21 18.31 12.15
N ILE A 32 -0.84 17.61 11.23
CA ILE A 32 -1.27 16.22 11.37
C ILE A 32 -0.43 15.37 10.43
N ASN A 33 0.28 14.38 10.99
CA ASN A 33 1.12 13.47 10.23
C ASN A 33 0.30 12.28 9.70
N GLY A 34 0.61 11.86 8.48
CA GLY A 34 0.10 10.65 7.88
C GLY A 34 0.65 9.40 8.58
N HIS A 35 -0.12 8.32 8.50
CA HIS A 35 0.22 7.03 9.12
C HIS A 35 0.88 6.05 8.14
N ASN A 36 0.84 6.34 6.84
CA ASN A 36 1.52 5.54 5.84
C ASN A 36 3.02 5.88 5.86
N ARG A 37 3.78 5.12 6.63
CA ARG A 37 5.22 5.33 6.80
C ARG A 37 6.01 5.01 5.55
N LEU A 38 5.44 4.32 4.55
CA LEU A 38 6.15 3.96 3.33
C LEU A 38 6.33 5.14 2.38
N LEU A 39 5.51 6.19 2.52
CA LEU A 39 5.66 7.45 1.78
C LEU A 39 7.03 8.08 2.04
N GLY A 40 7.83 8.23 0.98
CA GLY A 40 9.20 8.74 1.03
C GLY A 40 10.24 7.76 1.55
N ARG A 41 9.85 6.54 1.97
CA ARG A 41 10.78 5.44 2.32
C ARG A 41 10.97 4.45 1.18
N ILE A 42 9.92 4.23 0.38
CA ILE A 42 9.97 3.38 -0.82
C ILE A 42 9.70 4.27 -2.03
N LYS A 43 10.58 4.21 -3.03
CA LYS A 43 10.44 4.96 -4.28
C LYS A 43 9.11 4.62 -4.94
N GLY A 44 8.40 5.64 -5.42
CA GLY A 44 7.16 5.47 -6.17
C GLY A 44 5.91 5.20 -5.31
N VAL A 45 6.02 5.01 -4.00
CA VAL A 45 4.82 4.90 -3.14
C VAL A 45 4.08 6.24 -3.11
N ASP A 46 2.81 6.23 -3.49
CA ASP A 46 1.95 7.40 -3.64
C ASP A 46 0.60 7.28 -2.89
N GLY A 47 0.43 6.23 -2.07
CA GLY A 47 -0.81 6.03 -1.33
C GLY A 47 -0.90 4.67 -0.65
N ILE A 48 -2.08 4.18 -0.25
CA ILE A 48 -3.37 4.91 -0.21
C ILE A 48 -3.77 5.14 1.24
N LYS A 49 -3.96 4.07 2.02
CA LYS A 49 -4.58 4.21 3.36
C LYS A 49 -4.19 3.11 4.34
N THR A 50 -3.94 3.54 5.57
CA THR A 50 -3.78 2.68 6.75
C THR A 50 -5.09 2.54 7.55
N GLY A 51 -5.26 1.44 8.27
CA GLY A 51 -6.35 1.26 9.23
C GLY A 51 -5.93 0.41 10.42
N TYR A 52 -6.54 0.64 11.59
CA TYR A 52 -6.32 -0.17 12.78
C TYR A 52 -7.57 -0.15 13.66
N THR A 53 -7.97 -1.33 14.11
CA THR A 53 -8.82 -1.55 15.27
C THR A 53 -8.30 -2.78 16.02
N ARG A 54 -8.68 -2.95 17.28
CA ARG A 54 -8.28 -4.13 18.05
C ARG A 54 -8.76 -5.43 17.41
N ALA A 55 -9.95 -5.43 16.80
CA ALA A 55 -10.53 -6.62 16.14
C ALA A 55 -9.88 -6.93 14.79
N SER A 56 -9.47 -5.91 14.02
CA SER A 56 -8.97 -6.09 12.66
C SER A 56 -7.44 -6.21 12.55
N GLY A 57 -6.70 -5.89 13.61
CA GLY A 57 -5.27 -5.66 13.52
C GLY A 57 -4.90 -4.46 12.63
N TYR A 58 -3.63 -4.40 12.20
CA TYR A 58 -3.09 -3.32 11.38
C TYR A 58 -3.22 -3.62 9.88
N ASN A 59 -3.87 -2.72 9.15
CA ASN A 59 -4.18 -2.86 7.73
C ASN A 59 -3.51 -1.74 6.90
N LEU A 60 -3.13 -2.02 5.66
CA LEU A 60 -2.64 -1.03 4.69
C LEU A 60 -3.00 -1.45 3.27
N VAL A 61 -3.52 -0.49 2.53
CA VAL A 61 -3.54 -0.51 1.07
C VAL A 61 -2.49 0.49 0.61
N SER A 62 -1.52 0.01 -0.18
CA SER A 62 -0.49 0.84 -0.79
C SER A 62 -0.59 0.84 -2.30
N SER A 63 -0.34 2.01 -2.87
CA SER A 63 -0.19 2.20 -4.31
C SER A 63 1.26 2.60 -4.58
N VAL A 64 1.81 2.06 -5.67
CA VAL A 64 3.17 2.32 -6.14
C VAL A 64 3.11 2.61 -7.64
N ASN A 65 3.79 3.66 -8.04
CA ASN A 65 3.97 4.07 -9.42
C ASN A 65 5.46 4.27 -9.71
N ASP A 66 6.02 3.45 -10.59
CA ASP A 66 7.42 3.53 -11.02
C ASP A 66 7.49 3.46 -12.55
N GLY A 67 7.36 4.62 -13.19
CA GLY A 67 7.31 4.77 -14.64
C GLY A 67 6.10 4.06 -15.23
N ASP A 68 6.35 3.07 -16.10
CA ASP A 68 5.30 2.32 -16.79
C ASP A 68 4.68 1.22 -15.92
N ARG A 69 5.22 0.98 -14.72
CA ARG A 69 4.72 -0.06 -13.82
C ARG A 69 3.93 0.55 -12.67
N LYS A 70 2.75 -0.03 -12.43
CA LYS A 70 1.85 0.39 -11.36
C LYS A 70 1.42 -0.82 -10.54
N LEU A 71 1.48 -0.72 -9.22
CA LEU A 71 1.13 -1.79 -8.30
C LEU A 71 0.18 -1.27 -7.21
N VAL A 72 -0.83 -2.07 -6.87
CA VAL A 72 -1.61 -1.92 -5.65
C VAL A 72 -1.38 -3.17 -4.81
N ALA A 73 -0.94 -2.99 -3.56
CA ALA A 73 -0.68 -4.06 -2.62
C ALA A 73 -1.51 -3.85 -1.35
N VAL A 74 -1.96 -4.96 -0.76
CA VAL A 74 -2.83 -4.94 0.43
C VAL A 74 -2.27 -5.89 1.49
N VAL A 75 -2.17 -5.39 2.72
CA VAL A 75 -1.89 -6.17 3.92
C VAL A 75 -3.03 -5.95 4.90
N MET A 76 -3.60 -7.04 5.40
CA MET A 76 -4.67 -7.03 6.40
C MET A 76 -4.23 -7.82 7.63
N GLY A 77 -4.68 -7.44 8.83
CA GLY A 77 -4.49 -8.25 10.04
C GLY A 77 -3.06 -8.27 10.60
N GLY A 78 -2.22 -7.27 10.30
CA GLY A 78 -0.86 -7.23 10.83
C GLY A 78 -0.84 -7.13 12.36
N ALA A 79 0.09 -7.83 13.02
CA ALA A 79 0.22 -7.86 14.48
C ALA A 79 0.71 -6.53 15.09
N SER A 80 1.46 -5.74 14.32
CA SER A 80 1.91 -4.40 14.69
C SER A 80 2.03 -3.52 13.45
N GLY A 81 2.06 -2.19 13.63
CA GLY A 81 2.32 -1.27 12.53
C GLY A 81 3.66 -1.53 11.83
N ARG A 82 4.71 -1.93 12.58
CA ARG A 82 6.02 -2.27 12.00
C ARG A 82 5.97 -3.57 11.20
N ALA A 83 5.34 -4.63 11.73
CA ALA A 83 5.18 -5.89 11.02
C ALA A 83 4.40 -5.69 9.70
N ARG A 84 3.32 -4.92 9.77
CA ARG A 84 2.49 -4.52 8.63
C ARG A 84 3.29 -3.77 7.57
N ASP A 85 4.09 -2.78 7.96
CA ASP A 85 4.95 -2.01 7.05
C ASP A 85 6.01 -2.90 6.39
N ASN A 86 6.64 -3.79 7.15
CA ASN A 86 7.67 -4.71 6.63
C ASN A 86 7.08 -5.70 5.62
N GLN A 87 5.91 -6.28 5.92
CA GLN A 87 5.22 -7.18 4.99
C GLN A 87 4.83 -6.45 3.70
N MET A 88 4.33 -5.21 3.81
CA MET A 88 4.01 -4.42 2.63
C MET A 88 5.25 -4.11 1.78
N ALA A 89 6.37 -3.71 2.41
CA ALA A 89 7.62 -3.48 1.70
C ALA A 89 8.10 -4.75 0.97
N GLY A 90 7.98 -5.92 1.62
CA GLY A 90 8.28 -7.21 1.00
C GLY A 90 7.41 -7.50 -0.24
N LEU A 91 6.10 -7.27 -0.14
CA LEU A 91 5.19 -7.41 -1.29
C LEU A 91 5.57 -6.46 -2.43
N ILE A 92 5.82 -5.19 -2.14
CA ILE A 92 6.21 -4.22 -3.16
C ILE A 92 7.51 -4.66 -3.85
N ASN A 93 8.55 -4.99 -3.08
CA ASN A 93 9.84 -5.41 -3.65
C ASN A 93 9.72 -6.68 -4.49
N ALA A 94 8.91 -7.65 -4.05
CA ALA A 94 8.75 -8.92 -4.75
C ALA A 94 7.92 -8.79 -6.06
N TYR A 95 6.92 -7.91 -6.08
CA TYR A 95 5.94 -7.85 -7.17
C TYR A 95 6.08 -6.63 -8.09
N MET A 96 6.75 -5.56 -7.67
CA MET A 96 6.99 -4.40 -8.54
C MET A 96 7.74 -4.78 -9.84
N PRO A 97 8.79 -5.63 -9.81
CA PRO A 97 9.46 -6.08 -11.03
C PRO A 97 8.58 -6.97 -11.93
N LYS A 98 7.49 -7.51 -11.40
CA LYS A 98 6.53 -8.39 -12.10
C LYS A 98 5.26 -7.65 -12.52
N ALA A 99 5.07 -6.41 -12.08
CA ALA A 99 3.89 -5.63 -12.41
C ALA A 99 3.82 -5.38 -13.92
N SER A 100 2.65 -5.62 -14.52
CA SER A 100 2.42 -5.41 -15.96
C SER A 100 2.70 -3.96 -16.34
N THR A 101 3.38 -3.76 -17.46
CA THR A 101 3.59 -2.45 -18.11
C THR A 101 2.50 -2.13 -19.12
N ARG A 102 1.66 -3.11 -19.50
CA ARG A 102 0.59 -2.95 -20.48
C ARG A 102 -0.75 -2.86 -19.76
N GLY A 103 -1.65 -2.01 -20.27
CA GLY A 103 -3.06 -1.88 -19.84
C GLY A 103 -3.93 -3.13 -20.10
N ALA A 104 -3.33 -4.31 -20.05
CA ALA A 104 -4.04 -5.58 -19.97
C ALA A 104 -4.48 -5.83 -18.53
N SER A 105 -5.59 -6.55 -18.39
CA SER A 105 -6.35 -6.86 -17.17
C SER A 105 -5.54 -6.92 -15.87
N ALA A 106 -6.09 -6.33 -14.80
CA ALA A 106 -5.46 -6.27 -13.49
C ALA A 106 -4.99 -7.66 -13.00
N LEU A 107 -3.67 -7.85 -12.86
CA LEU A 107 -3.09 -9.03 -12.24
C LEU A 107 -3.18 -8.92 -10.72
N ILE A 108 -4.10 -9.67 -10.11
CA ILE A 108 -4.28 -9.72 -8.66
C ILE A 108 -3.54 -10.94 -8.10
N ALA A 109 -2.41 -10.70 -7.43
CA ALA A 109 -1.73 -11.73 -6.66
C ALA A 109 -2.24 -11.75 -5.22
N LYS A 110 -2.63 -12.94 -4.72
CA LYS A 110 -2.99 -13.17 -3.32
C LYS A 110 -1.90 -14.01 -2.67
N ALA A 111 -1.26 -13.50 -1.62
CA ALA A 111 -0.44 -14.35 -0.77
C ALA A 111 -1.34 -15.41 -0.12
N GLY A 112 -1.08 -16.69 -0.39
CA GLY A 112 -1.72 -17.79 0.34
C GLY A 112 -1.46 -17.61 1.84
N GLY A 113 -2.43 -17.96 2.69
CA GLY A 113 -2.43 -17.69 4.13
C GLY A 113 -1.33 -18.38 4.97
N GLY A 114 -0.22 -18.78 4.36
CA GLY A 114 0.96 -19.30 5.05
C GLY A 114 1.79 -18.15 5.61
N ASN A 115 2.03 -18.22 6.92
CA ASN A 115 2.87 -17.30 7.67
C ASN A 115 4.29 -17.27 7.05
N PRO A 116 4.78 -16.15 6.47
CA PRO A 116 6.08 -16.11 5.78
C PRO A 116 7.28 -16.07 6.74
N ILE A 117 7.06 -16.25 8.05
CA ILE A 117 8.08 -16.14 9.10
C ILE A 117 8.82 -17.49 9.34
N SER A 118 8.37 -18.60 8.74
CA SER A 118 8.95 -19.92 8.99
C SER A 118 10.28 -20.22 8.26
N ALA A 119 10.82 -19.31 7.46
CA ALA A 119 11.96 -19.60 6.59
C ALA A 119 13.10 -18.61 6.75
N LEU A 120 13.59 -18.44 7.98
CA LEU A 120 14.97 -18.03 8.27
C LEU A 120 15.36 -18.61 9.64
N ALA A 121 15.82 -19.87 9.61
CA ALA A 121 16.73 -20.44 10.59
C ALA A 121 18.11 -20.52 9.93
#